data_AF-W9WKH4-F1
#
_entry.id   AF-W9WKH4-F1
#
_cell.length_a   1.000
_cell.length_b   1.000
_cell.length_c   1.000
_cell.angle_alpha   90.00
_cell.angle_beta   90.00
_cell.angle_gamma   90.00
#
_symmetry.space_group_name_H-M   'P 1'
#
loop_
_entity.id
_entity.type
_entity.pdbx_description
1 polymer ?
#
loop_
_entity_poly.entity_id
_entity_poly.type
_entity_poly.pdbx_seq_one_letter_code
_entity_poly.pdbx_strand_id
1 'polypeptide(L)'
;MAETSVSVQIPVSTLSDNAFSKPDRLYVFFSYPSFPPTSHLMTEVLTPFPSPTTVEKPTPYTYDLGYLTAVDPNPLPPTNTLLSQSTAQRSETLKSIARDGAQCLLNTLLTTCPINSTPDGLIMTLPAPQNYLPRWKPLPKPKAPTKWELFARKKGIGKYGGSLKGGAAQEERRKNLVYDEKSGEWVKKWGYKGANKKDESQWLVELDDEKIRTEKEGADAGKSVRMEGRRERKERIKRQERRQRGNERRMRKGGG
;
A
#
# COMPACT_ATOMS: atom_id res chain seq x y z
N MET A 1 -51.12 -22.60 7.05
CA MET A 1 -50.90 -24.04 6.79
C MET A 1 -50.30 -24.13 5.40
N ALA A 2 -49.11 -24.66 5.12
CA ALA A 2 -48.11 -25.35 5.92
C ALA A 2 -46.75 -25.10 5.24
N GLU A 3 -45.69 -24.99 6.03
CA GLU A 3 -44.30 -24.98 5.59
C GLU A 3 -43.93 -26.37 5.07
N THR A 4 -43.22 -26.44 3.94
CA THR A 4 -42.72 -27.71 3.39
C THR A 4 -41.20 -27.75 3.54
N SER A 5 -40.75 -28.35 4.63
CA SER A 5 -39.35 -28.67 4.89
C SER A 5 -38.98 -29.95 4.14
N VAL A 6 -37.90 -29.90 3.34
CA VAL A 6 -37.36 -31.07 2.63
C VAL A 6 -36.17 -31.62 3.41
N SER A 7 -36.36 -32.79 4.03
CA SER A 7 -35.31 -33.61 4.65
C SER A 7 -34.84 -34.67 3.66
N VAL A 8 -33.54 -34.69 3.35
CA VAL A 8 -32.93 -35.73 2.50
C VAL A 8 -32.26 -36.77 3.39
N GLN A 9 -32.72 -38.01 3.27
CA GLN A 9 -32.22 -39.18 3.99
C GLN A 9 -31.61 -40.14 2.97
N ILE A 10 -30.32 -40.46 3.11
CA ILE A 10 -29.62 -41.42 2.25
C ILE A 10 -29.47 -42.74 3.03
N PRO A 11 -29.84 -43.90 2.44
CA PRO A 11 -29.86 -45.18 3.14
C PRO A 11 -28.48 -45.86 3.27
N VAL A 12 -28.37 -46.66 4.33
CA VAL A 12 -27.25 -47.51 4.71
C VAL A 12 -27.46 -48.93 4.13
N SER A 13 -26.41 -49.53 3.57
CA SER A 13 -26.29 -50.98 3.27
C SER A 13 -24.84 -51.39 3.57
N THR A 14 -24.53 -52.13 4.67
CA THR A 14 -24.42 -53.61 4.80
C THR A 14 -23.43 -54.24 3.81
N LEU A 15 -22.49 -55.15 4.11
CA LEU A 15 -22.05 -55.93 5.29
C LEU A 15 -20.79 -56.72 4.82
N SER A 16 -19.82 -57.05 5.69
CA SER A 16 -18.94 -58.23 5.55
C SER A 16 -17.97 -58.38 6.74
N ASP A 17 -18.42 -59.15 7.73
CA ASP A 17 -17.74 -60.04 8.68
C ASP A 17 -16.20 -60.11 8.75
N ASN A 18 -15.64 -59.97 9.97
CA ASN A 18 -15.08 -61.13 10.69
C ASN A 18 -14.57 -60.80 12.13
N ALA A 19 -15.09 -61.58 13.08
CA ALA A 19 -14.44 -62.19 14.26
C ALA A 19 -13.62 -61.35 15.27
N PHE A 20 -14.33 -60.97 16.34
CA PHE A 20 -14.01 -61.00 17.78
C PHE A 20 -12.70 -61.70 18.24
N SER A 21 -11.86 -60.98 19.01
CA SER A 21 -11.37 -61.44 20.32
C SER A 21 -10.75 -60.26 21.11
N LYS A 22 -11.24 -60.04 22.33
CA LYS A 22 -10.88 -58.95 23.26
C LYS A 22 -9.46 -59.10 23.81
N PRO A 23 -8.87 -58.02 24.32
CA PRO A 23 -8.17 -58.12 25.58
C PRO A 23 -8.74 -57.19 26.67
N ASP A 24 -8.57 -57.68 27.89
CA ASP A 24 -9.23 -57.29 29.12
C ASP A 24 -9.00 -55.84 29.55
N ARG A 25 -10.10 -55.20 29.93
CA ARG A 25 -10.13 -53.86 30.51
C ARG A 25 -9.77 -54.00 32.00
N LEU A 26 -8.50 -53.82 32.34
CA LEU A 26 -8.04 -53.73 33.72
C LEU A 26 -8.65 -52.49 34.39
N TYR A 27 -9.61 -52.70 35.30
CA TYR A 27 -10.10 -51.67 36.21
C TYR A 27 -9.12 -51.56 37.39
N VAL A 28 -8.38 -50.46 37.45
CA VAL A 28 -7.63 -50.09 38.66
C VAL A 28 -8.60 -49.39 39.60
N PHE A 29 -9.02 -50.10 40.65
CA PHE A 29 -9.79 -49.53 41.75
C PHE A 29 -8.87 -48.65 42.61
N PHE A 30 -8.98 -47.33 42.48
CA PHE A 30 -8.46 -46.41 43.49
C PHE A 30 -9.47 -46.32 44.65
N SER A 31 -9.10 -46.94 45.77
CA SER A 31 -9.79 -46.75 47.06
C SER A 31 -9.50 -45.33 47.55
N TYR A 32 -10.50 -44.46 47.51
CA TYR A 32 -10.42 -43.15 48.16
C TYR A 32 -10.81 -43.31 49.64
N PRO A 33 -9.95 -42.93 50.60
CA PRO A 33 -10.38 -42.81 51.99
C PRO A 33 -11.41 -41.67 52.10
N SER A 34 -12.57 -42.00 52.68
CA SER A 34 -13.60 -41.02 53.01
C SER A 34 -13.07 -40.08 54.09
N PHE A 35 -12.86 -38.80 53.77
CA PHE A 35 -12.60 -37.77 54.76
C PHE A 35 -13.94 -37.29 55.37
N PRO A 36 -14.08 -37.22 56.71
CA PRO A 36 -15.26 -36.65 57.35
C PRO A 36 -15.29 -35.12 57.18
N PRO A 37 -16.47 -34.48 57.15
CA PRO A 37 -16.57 -33.03 57.06
C PRO A 37 -16.30 -32.44 58.45
N THR A 38 -15.28 -31.59 58.59
CA THR A 38 -15.16 -30.80 59.82
C THR A 38 -14.56 -29.42 59.55
N SER A 39 -15.41 -28.44 59.84
CA SER A 39 -15.13 -27.12 60.40
C SER A 39 -14.19 -26.17 59.64
N HIS A 40 -14.82 -25.10 59.14
CA HIS A 40 -14.27 -23.76 58.95
C HIS A 40 -13.03 -23.46 59.79
N LEU A 41 -11.87 -23.44 59.15
CA LEU A 41 -10.82 -22.49 59.46
C LEU A 41 -10.49 -21.79 58.14
N MET A 42 -10.72 -20.48 58.12
CA MET A 42 -10.38 -19.61 57.00
C MET A 42 -8.85 -19.59 56.84
N THR A 43 -8.33 -20.42 55.94
CA THR A 43 -7.03 -20.17 55.34
C THR A 43 -7.24 -19.05 54.33
N GLU A 44 -6.78 -17.84 54.66
CA GLU A 44 -6.70 -16.77 53.68
C GLU A 44 -5.83 -17.24 52.51
N VAL A 45 -6.47 -17.46 51.37
CA VAL A 45 -5.82 -17.61 50.09
C VAL A 45 -5.22 -16.25 49.77
N LEU A 46 -3.94 -16.03 50.09
CA LEU A 46 -3.16 -14.93 49.55
C LEU A 46 -3.11 -15.11 48.03
N THR A 47 -4.06 -14.50 47.33
CA THR A 47 -3.94 -14.24 45.89
C THR A 47 -2.60 -13.57 45.66
N PRO A 48 -1.76 -14.02 44.70
CA PRO A 48 -0.50 -13.34 44.43
C PRO A 48 -0.83 -11.89 44.07
N PHE A 49 -0.45 -10.96 44.94
CA PHE A 49 -0.61 -9.54 44.67
C PHE A 49 0.08 -9.24 43.34
N PRO A 50 -0.57 -8.51 42.42
CA PRO A 50 0.05 -8.15 41.16
C PRO A 50 1.36 -7.41 41.46
N SER A 51 2.45 -7.83 40.82
CA SER A 51 3.74 -7.15 40.96
C SER A 51 3.58 -5.68 40.57
N PRO A 52 4.21 -4.75 41.31
CA PRO A 52 4.04 -3.32 41.05
C PRO A 52 4.52 -2.98 39.64
N THR A 53 3.63 -2.38 38.84
CA THR A 53 3.91 -1.95 37.47
C THR A 53 4.22 -0.46 37.39
N THR A 54 3.94 0.32 38.45
CA THR A 54 4.22 1.75 38.52
C THR A 54 5.68 1.98 38.94
N VAL A 55 6.36 2.88 38.23
CA VAL A 55 7.74 3.27 38.52
C VAL A 55 7.74 4.75 38.87
N GLU A 56 8.12 5.07 40.10
CA GLU A 56 8.20 6.45 40.60
C GLU A 56 9.64 6.97 40.48
N LYS A 57 9.82 8.11 39.81
CA LYS A 57 11.12 8.80 39.70
C LYS A 57 10.98 10.30 39.97
N PRO A 58 12.05 10.98 40.46
CA PRO A 58 11.99 12.41 40.79
C PRO A 58 11.63 13.30 39.60
N THR A 59 12.19 13.01 38.42
CA THR A 59 11.82 13.69 37.18
C THR A 59 11.03 12.76 36.27
N PRO A 60 9.89 13.22 35.70
CA PRO A 60 9.03 12.38 34.89
C PRO A 60 9.69 12.03 33.55
N TYR A 61 9.33 10.88 33.00
CA TYR A 61 9.72 10.46 31.66
C TYR A 61 9.06 11.32 30.59
N THR A 62 9.77 11.48 29.47
CA THR A 62 9.21 12.03 28.24
C THR A 62 9.14 10.93 27.17
N TYR A 63 8.14 10.98 26.30
CA TYR A 63 7.85 9.89 25.37
C TYR A 63 7.72 10.39 23.94
N ASP A 64 8.33 9.67 23.00
CA ASP A 64 7.99 9.75 21.58
C ASP A 64 7.48 8.37 21.14
N LEU A 65 6.16 8.20 21.28
CA LEU A 65 5.46 6.94 21.02
C LEU A 65 5.48 6.59 19.53
N GLY A 66 5.64 7.57 18.64
CA GLY A 66 5.77 7.32 17.20
C GLY A 66 7.04 6.53 16.84
N TYR A 67 8.10 6.68 17.66
CA TYR A 67 9.33 5.89 17.54
C TYR A 67 9.49 4.82 18.64
N LEU A 68 8.45 4.61 19.47
CA LEU A 68 8.51 3.69 20.61
C LEU A 68 9.68 4.00 21.55
N THR A 69 9.92 5.28 21.82
CA THR A 69 11.03 5.74 22.67
C THR A 69 10.52 6.40 23.95
N ALA A 70 11.20 6.10 25.05
CA ALA A 70 11.07 6.80 26.32
C ALA A 70 12.43 7.42 26.66
N VAL A 71 12.42 8.69 27.05
CA VAL A 71 13.61 9.45 27.43
C VAL A 71 13.52 9.71 28.93
N ASP A 72 14.50 9.17 29.64
CA ASP A 72 14.68 9.34 31.09
C ASP A 72 15.62 10.52 31.36
N PRO A 73 15.14 11.66 31.91
CA PRO A 73 16.01 12.78 32.26
C PRO A 73 16.73 12.59 33.60
N ASN A 74 16.45 11.52 34.35
CA ASN A 74 17.10 11.27 35.63
C ASN A 74 18.60 10.92 35.44
N PRO A 75 19.49 11.43 36.30
CA PRO A 75 20.93 11.23 36.13
C PRO A 75 21.31 9.75 36.30
N LEU A 76 22.15 9.26 35.39
CA LEU A 76 22.77 7.95 35.53
C LEU A 76 23.86 7.98 36.59
N PRO A 77 24.21 6.82 37.20
CA PRO A 77 25.37 6.74 38.08
C PRO A 77 26.63 7.23 37.36
N PRO A 78 27.54 7.93 38.04
CA PRO A 78 28.71 8.53 37.41
C PRO A 78 29.56 7.47 36.71
N THR A 79 30.07 7.81 35.53
CA THR A 79 30.78 6.87 34.64
C THR A 79 31.96 6.18 35.34
N ASN A 80 32.71 6.90 36.17
CA ASN A 80 33.83 6.34 36.92
C ASN A 80 33.38 5.21 37.87
N THR A 81 32.23 5.39 38.54
CA THR A 81 31.66 4.38 39.42
C THR A 81 31.19 3.17 38.61
N LEU A 82 30.49 3.37 37.49
CA LEU A 82 30.04 2.25 36.64
C LEU A 82 31.22 1.45 36.06
N LEU A 83 32.30 2.11 35.66
CA LEU A 83 33.49 1.46 35.10
C LEU A 83 34.34 0.76 36.16
N SER A 84 34.30 1.23 37.41
CA SER A 84 35.00 0.58 38.54
C SER A 84 34.34 -0.73 38.99
N GLN A 85 33.05 -0.93 38.67
CA GLN A 85 32.31 -2.13 39.04
C GLN A 85 32.66 -3.32 38.12
N SER A 86 32.46 -4.52 38.65
CA SER A 86 32.51 -5.73 37.82
C SER A 86 31.45 -5.67 36.70
N THR A 87 31.72 -6.35 35.59
CA THR A 87 30.78 -6.40 34.46
C THR A 87 29.38 -6.90 34.86
N ALA A 88 29.29 -7.84 35.80
CA ALA A 88 28.01 -8.34 36.30
C ALA A 88 27.20 -7.26 37.04
N GLN A 89 27.81 -6.55 37.99
CA GLN A 89 27.16 -5.49 38.77
C GLN A 89 26.73 -4.31 37.89
N ARG A 90 27.60 -3.92 36.94
CA ARG A 90 27.28 -2.87 35.95
C ARG A 90 26.08 -3.28 35.09
N SER A 91 26.05 -4.52 34.61
CA SER A 91 24.96 -5.01 33.77
C SER A 91 23.65 -5.06 34.54
N GLU A 92 23.66 -5.48 35.81
CA GLU A 92 22.47 -5.48 36.66
C GLU A 92 21.93 -4.06 36.89
N THR A 93 22.82 -3.09 37.13
CA THR A 93 22.44 -1.67 37.29
C THR A 93 21.83 -1.09 36.01
N LEU A 94 22.42 -1.37 34.84
CA LEU A 94 21.87 -0.90 33.56
C LEU A 94 20.55 -1.60 33.23
N LYS A 95 20.44 -2.88 33.56
CA LYS A 95 19.22 -3.67 33.36
C LYS A 95 18.08 -3.17 34.23
N SER A 96 18.32 -2.83 35.50
CA SER A 96 17.28 -2.29 36.37
C SER A 96 16.75 -0.95 35.85
N ILE A 97 17.65 -0.05 35.42
CA ILE A 97 17.29 1.24 34.81
C ILE A 97 16.50 1.05 33.50
N ALA A 98 16.96 0.13 32.63
CA ALA A 98 16.27 -0.17 31.38
C ALA A 98 14.90 -0.83 31.61
N ARG A 99 14.78 -1.69 32.62
CA ARG A 99 13.49 -2.29 33.03
C ARG A 99 12.50 -1.21 33.44
N ASP A 100 12.93 -0.25 34.26
CA ASP A 100 12.10 0.87 34.69
C ASP A 100 11.60 1.70 33.50
N GLY A 101 12.50 2.07 32.58
CA GLY A 101 12.14 2.82 31.38
C GLY A 101 11.19 2.05 30.46
N ALA A 102 11.42 0.75 30.26
CA ALA A 102 10.56 -0.10 29.44
C ALA A 102 9.16 -0.28 30.05
N GLN A 103 9.09 -0.42 31.38
CA GLN A 103 7.81 -0.51 32.09
C GLN A 103 6.99 0.77 31.92
N CYS A 104 7.60 1.94 32.11
CA CYS A 104 6.97 3.23 31.88
C CYS A 104 6.47 3.41 30.43
N LEU A 105 7.30 3.01 29.45
CA LEU A 105 6.94 3.07 28.03
C LEU A 105 5.73 2.18 27.73
N LEU A 106 5.74 0.93 28.21
CA LEU A 106 4.66 -0.03 27.96
C LEU A 106 3.36 0.41 28.63
N ASN A 107 3.42 0.88 29.87
CA ASN A 107 2.26 1.41 30.59
C ASN A 107 1.63 2.58 29.81
N THR A 108 2.46 3.50 29.32
CA THR A 108 2.02 4.65 28.54
C THR A 108 1.40 4.19 27.22
N LEU A 109 2.03 3.27 26.49
CA LEU A 109 1.50 2.74 25.23
C LEU A 109 0.12 2.09 25.42
N LEU A 110 0.00 1.17 26.37
CA LEU A 110 -1.24 0.41 26.60
C LEU A 110 -2.39 1.28 27.17
N THR A 111 -2.05 2.37 27.85
CA THR A 111 -3.05 3.26 28.48
C THR A 111 -3.50 4.38 27.56
N THR A 112 -2.61 4.91 26.71
CA THR A 112 -2.88 6.11 25.90
C THR A 112 -3.24 5.82 24.44
N CYS A 113 -2.75 4.73 23.86
CA CYS A 113 -2.97 4.42 22.45
C CYS A 113 -4.19 3.52 22.26
N PRO A 114 -5.08 3.81 21.28
CA PRO A 114 -6.25 2.98 21.03
C PRO A 114 -5.84 1.65 20.39
N ILE A 115 -6.38 0.58 20.97
CA ILE A 115 -6.14 -0.80 20.55
C ILE A 115 -7.36 -1.29 19.76
N ASN A 116 -7.14 -1.69 18.51
CA ASN A 116 -8.16 -2.21 17.61
C ASN A 116 -7.95 -3.72 17.41
N SER A 117 -9.04 -4.49 17.55
CA SER A 117 -9.05 -5.91 17.22
C SER A 117 -9.48 -6.08 15.76
N THR A 118 -8.62 -6.73 14.98
CA THR A 118 -8.88 -7.09 13.58
C THR A 118 -8.84 -8.61 13.43
N PRO A 119 -9.43 -9.21 12.36
CA PRO A 119 -9.33 -10.65 12.13
C PRO A 119 -7.90 -11.17 12.06
N ASP A 120 -6.96 -10.32 11.62
CA ASP A 120 -5.53 -10.63 11.51
C ASP A 120 -4.78 -10.50 12.85
N GLY A 121 -5.39 -9.86 13.86
CA GLY A 121 -4.81 -9.71 15.20
C GLY A 121 -5.10 -8.38 15.89
N LEU A 122 -4.42 -8.17 17.01
CA LEU A 122 -4.52 -6.96 17.83
C LEU A 122 -3.51 -5.91 17.34
N ILE A 123 -4.00 -4.76 16.89
CA ILE A 123 -3.18 -3.66 16.40
C ILE A 123 -3.41 -2.40 17.23
N MET A 124 -2.36 -1.61 17.44
CA MET A 124 -2.43 -0.37 18.21
C MET A 124 -2.12 0.82 17.29
N THR A 125 -2.90 1.89 17.40
CA THR A 125 -2.66 3.11 16.60
C THR A 125 -1.71 4.03 17.34
N LEU A 126 -0.52 4.25 16.76
CA LEU A 126 0.48 5.14 17.33
C LEU A 126 0.25 6.60 16.88
N PRO A 127 0.58 7.59 17.72
CA PRO A 127 0.56 8.99 17.32
C PRO A 127 1.66 9.30 16.31
N ALA A 128 1.56 10.46 15.65
CA ALA A 128 2.61 10.94 14.76
C ALA A 128 3.92 11.15 15.54
N PRO A 129 5.09 10.77 14.97
CA PRO A 129 6.38 11.00 15.62
C PRO A 129 6.63 12.47 15.89
N GLN A 130 7.11 12.79 17.10
CA GLN A 130 7.40 14.18 17.49
C GLN A 130 8.80 14.63 17.08
N ASN A 131 9.77 13.70 17.08
CA ASN A 131 11.14 14.03 16.73
C ASN A 131 11.36 14.06 15.21
N TYR A 132 11.61 15.23 14.63
CA TYR A 132 11.82 15.34 13.18
C TYR A 132 13.21 14.84 12.77
N LEU A 133 13.26 13.68 12.12
CA LEU A 133 14.50 13.15 11.55
C LEU A 133 14.81 13.78 10.18
N PRO A 134 16.08 14.03 9.86
CA PRO A 134 16.47 14.56 8.56
C PRO A 134 16.15 13.56 7.44
N ARG A 135 15.63 14.07 6.32
CA ARG A 135 15.35 13.26 5.14
C ARG A 135 16.66 12.88 4.43
N TRP A 136 16.76 11.62 3.99
CA TRP A 136 17.85 11.17 3.11
C TRP A 136 17.85 11.88 1.73
N LYS A 137 16.66 12.12 1.18
CA LYS A 137 16.48 12.77 -0.13
C LYS A 137 15.77 14.11 0.04
N PRO A 138 16.18 15.14 -0.72
CA PRO A 138 15.44 16.40 -0.77
C PRO A 138 14.00 16.14 -1.24
N LEU A 139 13.11 17.08 -0.94
CA LEU A 139 11.76 17.04 -1.47
C LEU A 139 11.83 17.04 -3.00
N PRO A 140 10.98 16.24 -3.69
CA PRO A 140 10.95 16.24 -5.14
C PRO A 140 10.62 17.66 -5.62
N LYS A 141 11.56 18.28 -6.35
CA LYS A 141 11.35 19.63 -6.89
C LYS A 141 10.08 19.61 -7.77
N PRO A 142 9.18 20.60 -7.63
CA PRO A 142 8.00 20.67 -8.49
C PRO A 142 8.44 20.72 -9.95
N LYS A 143 7.73 19.99 -10.81
CA LYS A 143 8.07 19.94 -12.23
C LYS A 143 7.92 21.34 -12.83
N ALA A 144 8.99 21.84 -13.45
CA ALA A 144 8.94 23.11 -14.15
C ALA A 144 7.89 23.05 -15.28
N PRO A 145 7.06 24.09 -15.45
CA PRO A 145 6.01 24.08 -16.47
C PRO A 145 6.63 24.03 -17.87
N THR A 146 6.08 23.18 -18.73
CA THR A 146 6.47 23.11 -20.13
C THR A 146 6.03 24.37 -20.88
N LYS A 147 6.67 24.67 -22.03
CA LYS A 147 6.29 25.83 -22.86
C LYS A 147 4.81 25.81 -23.28
N TRP A 148 4.27 24.62 -23.52
CA TRP A 148 2.84 24.44 -23.82
C TRP A 148 1.97 24.76 -22.62
N GLU A 149 2.37 24.39 -21.40
CA GLU A 149 1.61 24.70 -20.18
C GLU A 149 1.64 26.19 -19.85
N LEU A 150 2.78 26.86 -20.08
CA LEU A 150 2.86 28.32 -19.98
C LEU A 150 1.90 28.99 -20.97
N PHE A 151 1.87 28.52 -22.21
CA PHE A 151 0.94 29.02 -23.22
C PHE A 151 -0.51 28.72 -22.86
N ALA A 152 -0.81 27.49 -22.46
CA ALA A 152 -2.16 27.05 -22.10
C ALA A 152 -2.67 27.80 -20.87
N ARG A 153 -1.83 28.09 -19.88
CA ARG A 153 -2.19 28.93 -18.73
C ARG A 153 -2.43 30.38 -19.14
N LYS A 154 -1.59 30.95 -20.01
CA LYS A 154 -1.79 32.32 -20.51
C LYS A 154 -3.07 32.46 -21.35
N LYS A 155 -3.44 31.43 -22.10
CA LYS A 155 -4.62 31.42 -22.97
C LYS A 155 -5.86 30.78 -22.35
N GLY A 156 -5.75 30.25 -21.13
CA GLY A 156 -6.84 29.54 -20.46
C GLY A 156 -7.34 28.30 -21.20
N ILE A 157 -6.44 27.49 -21.76
CA ILE A 157 -6.79 26.31 -22.56
C ILE A 157 -6.89 25.06 -21.67
N GLY A 158 -8.05 24.39 -21.73
CA GLY A 158 -8.28 23.12 -21.04
C GLY A 158 -8.24 23.24 -19.52
N LYS A 159 -7.58 22.30 -18.84
CA LYS A 159 -7.44 22.23 -17.37
C LYS A 159 -6.78 23.45 -16.72
N TYR A 160 -6.19 24.34 -17.51
CA TYR A 160 -5.52 25.57 -17.02
C TYR A 160 -6.38 26.84 -17.16
N GLY A 161 -7.62 26.72 -17.65
CA GLY A 161 -8.49 27.85 -17.99
C GLY A 161 -9.53 28.28 -16.95
N GLY A 162 -9.52 27.73 -15.74
CA GLY A 162 -10.43 28.15 -14.65
C GLY A 162 -11.93 27.92 -14.86
N SER A 163 -12.37 27.57 -16.08
CA SER A 163 -13.78 27.37 -16.43
C SER A 163 -14.21 25.91 -16.32
N LEU A 164 -15.34 25.71 -15.64
CA LEU A 164 -16.10 24.46 -15.50
C LEU A 164 -16.36 23.72 -16.83
N LYS A 165 -16.34 24.41 -17.98
CA LYS A 165 -16.56 23.80 -19.31
C LYS A 165 -15.29 23.29 -20.01
N GLY A 166 -14.09 23.72 -19.59
CA GLY A 166 -12.83 23.36 -20.26
C GLY A 166 -12.26 22.00 -19.84
N GLY A 167 -12.55 21.56 -18.61
CA GLY A 167 -12.09 20.29 -18.05
C GLY A 167 -12.84 19.08 -18.62
N ALA A 168 -14.18 19.14 -18.62
CA ALA A 168 -15.04 18.05 -19.12
C ALA A 168 -14.81 17.77 -20.61
N ALA A 169 -14.74 18.81 -21.45
CA ALA A 169 -14.42 18.67 -22.87
C ALA A 169 -13.00 18.11 -23.11
N GLN A 170 -12.06 18.33 -22.19
CA GLN A 170 -10.73 17.73 -22.27
C GLN A 170 -10.73 16.25 -21.87
N GLU A 171 -11.49 15.89 -20.85
CA GLU A 171 -11.65 14.50 -20.40
C GLU A 171 -12.30 13.63 -21.49
N GLU A 172 -13.36 14.14 -22.13
CA GLU A 172 -13.96 13.50 -23.29
C GLU A 172 -12.99 13.35 -24.46
N ARG A 173 -12.16 14.37 -24.75
CA ARG A 173 -11.12 14.28 -25.79
C ARG A 173 -10.02 13.26 -25.48
N ARG A 174 -9.81 12.89 -24.21
CA ARG A 174 -8.85 11.87 -23.78
C ARG A 174 -9.41 10.45 -23.86
N LYS A 175 -10.73 10.29 -23.98
CA LYS A 175 -11.34 8.96 -24.18
C LYS A 175 -10.80 8.35 -25.48
N ASN A 176 -10.51 7.06 -25.41
CA ASN A 176 -9.92 6.32 -26.53
C ASN A 176 -10.99 5.75 -27.48
N LEU A 177 -12.26 5.73 -27.11
CA LEU A 177 -13.30 5.16 -27.97
C LEU A 177 -13.92 6.26 -28.83
N VAL A 178 -14.06 5.97 -30.12
CA VAL A 178 -14.73 6.83 -31.11
C VAL A 178 -15.71 5.93 -31.87
N TYR A 179 -16.94 6.38 -32.01
CA TYR A 179 -17.97 5.66 -32.75
C TYR A 179 -17.71 5.80 -34.26
N ASP A 180 -17.66 4.69 -34.98
CA ASP A 180 -17.54 4.68 -36.44
C ASP A 180 -18.93 4.46 -37.06
N GLU A 181 -19.54 5.52 -37.59
CA GLU A 181 -20.90 5.51 -38.13
C GLU A 181 -21.09 4.51 -39.28
N LYS A 182 -20.01 4.15 -39.99
CA LYS A 182 -20.07 3.21 -41.13
C LYS A 182 -20.13 1.74 -40.68
N SER A 183 -19.45 1.39 -39.59
CA SER A 183 -19.45 0.02 -39.06
C SER A 183 -20.44 -0.17 -37.92
N GLY A 184 -20.96 0.91 -37.35
CA GLY A 184 -21.83 0.88 -36.18
C GLY A 184 -21.12 0.47 -34.89
N GLU A 185 -19.78 0.38 -34.89
CA GLU A 185 -18.96 -0.12 -33.79
C GLU A 185 -18.12 0.99 -33.12
N TRP A 186 -17.81 0.79 -31.84
CA TRP A 186 -16.88 1.64 -31.11
C TRP A 186 -15.44 1.24 -31.41
N VAL A 187 -14.76 2.04 -32.24
CA VAL A 187 -13.37 1.82 -32.62
C VAL A 187 -12.44 2.63 -31.72
N LYS A 188 -11.26 2.08 -31.43
CA LYS A 188 -10.23 2.81 -30.69
C LYS A 188 -9.64 3.93 -31.55
N LYS A 189 -9.47 5.13 -30.98
CA LYS A 189 -8.82 6.29 -31.60
C LYS A 189 -7.34 6.00 -31.87
N TRP A 190 -6.68 5.32 -30.94
CA TRP A 190 -5.29 4.87 -31.06
C TRP A 190 -5.09 3.49 -30.43
N GLY A 191 -4.07 2.74 -30.88
CA GLY A 191 -3.80 1.36 -30.45
C GLY A 191 -4.08 0.33 -31.55
N TYR A 192 -4.47 -0.88 -31.16
CA TYR A 192 -4.80 -1.96 -32.10
C TYR A 192 -5.99 -1.57 -32.99
N LYS A 193 -5.85 -1.74 -34.31
CA LYS A 193 -6.82 -1.29 -35.34
C LYS A 193 -7.32 0.15 -35.14
N GLY A 194 -6.45 1.03 -34.65
CA GLY A 194 -6.84 2.40 -34.31
C GLY A 194 -7.24 3.23 -35.54
N ALA A 195 -8.26 4.09 -35.39
CA ALA A 195 -8.81 4.92 -36.45
C ALA A 195 -7.74 5.77 -37.19
N ASN A 196 -6.66 6.17 -36.51
CA ASN A 196 -5.54 6.92 -37.09
C ASN A 196 -4.80 6.22 -38.26
N LYS A 197 -5.05 4.92 -38.49
CA LYS A 197 -4.45 4.13 -39.58
C LYS A 197 -5.49 3.61 -40.57
N LYS A 198 -6.74 4.06 -40.48
CA LYS A 198 -7.83 3.60 -41.37
C LYS A 198 -7.48 3.84 -42.84
N ASP A 199 -6.91 5.01 -43.16
CA ASP A 199 -6.52 5.41 -44.51
C ASP A 199 -5.37 4.56 -45.09
N GLU A 200 -4.53 3.97 -44.24
CA GLU A 200 -3.43 3.10 -44.68
C GLU A 200 -3.89 1.68 -45.01
N SER A 201 -5.06 1.27 -44.49
CA SER A 201 -5.60 -0.09 -44.64
C SER A 201 -6.68 -0.18 -45.74
N GLN A 202 -6.98 0.92 -46.43
CA GLN A 202 -7.95 0.94 -47.53
C GLN A 202 -7.39 0.24 -48.77
N TRP A 203 -8.21 -0.64 -49.35
CA TRP A 203 -7.88 -1.42 -50.54
C TRP A 203 -7.70 -0.52 -51.78
N LEU A 204 -8.49 0.56 -51.88
CA LEU A 204 -8.40 1.58 -52.93
C LEU A 204 -8.24 2.96 -52.31
N VAL A 205 -7.36 3.78 -52.88
CA VAL A 205 -7.19 5.19 -52.54
C VAL A 205 -7.42 5.98 -53.82
N GLU A 206 -8.45 6.83 -53.82
CA GLU A 206 -8.76 7.72 -54.94
C GLU A 206 -7.70 8.82 -55.01
N LEU A 207 -7.15 9.05 -56.20
CA LEU A 207 -6.12 10.05 -56.45
C LEU A 207 -6.62 11.07 -57.47
N ASP A 208 -6.41 12.34 -57.15
CA ASP A 208 -6.61 13.44 -58.09
C ASP A 208 -5.52 13.39 -59.19
N ASP A 209 -5.80 13.93 -60.37
CA ASP A 209 -4.89 13.91 -61.53
C ASP A 209 -3.49 14.46 -61.22
N GLU A 210 -3.42 15.48 -60.36
CA GLU A 210 -2.16 16.06 -59.84
C GLU A 210 -1.35 15.06 -59.00
N LYS A 211 -2.03 14.29 -58.14
CA LYS A 211 -1.40 13.28 -57.28
C LYS A 211 -0.91 12.09 -58.09
N ILE A 212 -1.64 11.73 -59.16
CA ILE A 212 -1.25 10.68 -60.11
C ILE A 212 0.07 11.05 -60.81
N ARG A 213 0.24 12.31 -61.21
CA ARG A 213 1.52 12.80 -61.78
C ARG A 213 2.67 12.67 -60.79
N THR A 214 2.47 13.13 -59.55
CA THR A 214 3.52 13.03 -58.51
C THR A 214 3.82 11.59 -58.08
N GLU A 215 2.85 10.67 -58.13
CA GLU A 215 3.10 9.27 -57.82
C GLU A 215 3.86 8.58 -58.95
N LYS A 216 3.56 8.87 -60.22
CA LYS A 216 4.33 8.37 -61.37
C LYS A 216 5.79 8.86 -61.37
N GLU A 217 6.02 10.12 -61.03
CA GLU A 217 7.38 10.69 -60.90
C GLU A 217 8.11 10.23 -59.62
N GLY A 218 7.37 9.87 -58.57
CA GLY A 218 7.89 9.47 -57.26
C GLY A 218 7.96 7.96 -57.00
N ALA A 219 7.42 7.14 -57.90
CA ALA A 219 7.35 5.68 -57.77
C ALA A 219 8.75 5.04 -57.67
N ASP A 220 9.71 5.52 -58.47
CA ASP A 220 11.10 5.05 -58.46
C ASP A 220 11.84 5.38 -57.14
N ALA A 221 11.36 6.38 -56.39
CA ALA A 221 11.92 6.82 -55.11
C ALA A 221 11.18 6.22 -53.89
N GLY A 222 10.24 5.29 -54.09
CA GLY A 222 9.48 4.65 -53.01
C GLY A 222 8.50 5.59 -52.28
N LYS A 223 8.09 6.70 -52.91
CA LYS A 223 7.12 7.66 -52.37
C LYS A 223 5.72 7.39 -52.92
N SER A 224 5.03 6.39 -52.36
CA SER A 224 3.60 6.19 -52.65
C SER A 224 2.74 7.09 -51.76
N VAL A 225 1.54 7.45 -52.24
CA VAL A 225 0.61 8.33 -51.50
C VAL A 225 0.25 7.74 -50.13
N ARG A 226 0.16 6.41 -50.03
CA ARG A 226 -0.05 5.69 -48.76
C ARG A 226 1.13 5.85 -47.77
N MET A 227 2.35 5.98 -48.27
CA MET A 227 3.55 6.14 -47.43
C MET A 227 3.75 7.58 -46.95
N GLU A 228 3.13 8.56 -47.59
CA GLU A 228 3.20 9.96 -47.21
C GLU A 228 2.53 10.21 -45.83
N GLY A 229 1.34 9.66 -45.58
CA GLY A 229 0.69 9.74 -44.26
C GLY A 229 1.53 9.11 -43.14
N ARG A 230 2.19 7.99 -43.43
CA ARG A 230 3.14 7.36 -42.49
C ARG A 230 4.37 8.24 -42.25
N ARG A 231 4.91 8.87 -43.30
CA ARG A 231 6.07 9.76 -43.23
C ARG A 231 5.77 11.01 -42.42
N GLU A 232 4.64 11.64 -42.67
CA GLU A 232 4.19 12.82 -41.93
C GLU A 232 3.98 12.49 -40.44
N ARG A 233 3.33 11.35 -40.13
CA ARG A 233 3.16 10.89 -38.75
C ARG A 233 4.51 10.68 -38.05
N LYS A 234 5.46 10.01 -38.71
CA LYS A 234 6.82 9.81 -38.18
C LYS A 234 7.52 11.15 -37.95
N GLU A 235 7.36 12.12 -38.85
CA GLU A 235 7.96 13.44 -38.68
C GLU A 235 7.34 14.21 -37.51
N ARG A 236 6.01 14.17 -37.35
CA ARG A 236 5.30 14.75 -36.20
C ARG A 236 5.78 14.13 -34.88
N ILE A 237 5.96 12.80 -34.83
CA ILE A 237 6.51 12.10 -33.66
C ILE A 237 7.94 12.58 -33.36
N LYS A 238 8.85 12.58 -34.35
CA LYS A 238 10.22 13.09 -34.19
C LYS A 238 10.25 14.55 -33.75
N ARG A 239 9.29 15.37 -34.19
CA ARG A 239 9.16 16.78 -33.79
C ARG A 239 8.68 16.90 -32.34
N GLN A 240 7.76 16.06 -31.89
CA GLN A 240 7.32 15.99 -30.50
C GLN A 240 8.45 15.53 -29.57
N GLU A 241 9.19 14.49 -29.94
CA GLU A 241 10.34 14.00 -29.19
C GLU A 241 11.43 15.08 -29.04
N ARG A 242 11.72 15.82 -30.13
CA ARG A 242 12.63 16.98 -30.08
C ARG A 242 12.13 18.07 -29.12
N ARG A 243 10.83 18.36 -29.09
CA ARG A 243 10.23 19.33 -28.15
C ARG A 243 10.30 18.83 -26.70
N GLN A 244 10.06 17.55 -26.47
CA GLN A 244 10.18 16.93 -25.14
C GLN A 244 11.61 17.04 -24.61
N ARG A 245 12.61 16.60 -25.40
CA ARG A 245 14.03 16.71 -25.06
C ARG A 245 14.44 18.18 -24.81
N GLY A 246 13.90 19.11 -25.60
CA GLY A 246 14.10 20.54 -25.41
C GLY A 246 13.54 21.07 -24.07
N ASN A 247 12.37 20.59 -23.66
CA ASN A 247 11.77 20.93 -22.37
C ASN A 247 12.55 20.30 -21.20
N GLU A 248 12.98 19.04 -21.32
CA GLU A 248 13.78 18.33 -20.31
C GLU A 248 15.14 19.02 -20.09
N ARG A 249 15.82 19.44 -21.16
CA ARG A 249 17.07 20.23 -21.05
C ARG A 249 16.87 21.54 -20.29
N ARG A 250 15.77 22.24 -20.54
CA ARG A 250 15.42 23.49 -19.82
C ARG A 250 15.08 23.23 -18.36
N MET A 251 14.39 22.12 -18.08
CA MET A 251 14.09 21.67 -16.73
C MET A 251 15.38 21.40 -15.92
N ARG A 252 16.37 20.75 -16.53
CA ARG A 252 17.68 20.52 -15.89
C ARG A 252 18.44 21.82 -15.62
N LYS A 253 18.43 22.77 -16.56
CA LYS A 253 19.15 24.05 -16.43
C LYS A 253 18.53 24.99 -15.39
N GLY A 254 17.21 24.98 -15.23
CA GLY A 254 16.50 25.79 -14.23
C GLY A 254 16.40 25.15 -12.84
N GLY A 255 16.99 23.97 -12.64
CA GLY A 255 16.95 23.22 -11.40
C GLY A 255 18.30 23.13 -10.67
N GLY A 256 19.29 23.92 -11.08
CA GLY A 256 20.50 24.19 -10.30
C GLY A 256 20.15 24.93 -9.03
#